data_AF-A0A8T4J9L9-F1
#
_entry.id   AF-A0A8T4J9L9-F1
#
_cell.length_a   1.000
_cell.length_b   1.000
_cell.length_c   1.000
_cell.angle_alpha   90.00
_cell.angle_beta   90.00
_cell.angle_gamma   90.00
#
_symmetry.space_group_name_H-M   'P 1'
#
loop_
_entity.id
_entity.type
_entity.pdbx_description
1 polymer ?
#
loop_
_entity_poly.entity_id
_entity_poly.type
_entity_poly.pdbx_seq_one_letter_code
_entity_poly.pdbx_strand_id
1 'polypeptide(L)' 'MIHEVDEALRLLLTEGGLTGGGVELAFDAPTSDWAARRNAPTISVFLHGIREDVARRQTGTAEE' A
#
# COMPACT_ATOMS: atom_id res chain seq x y z
N MET A 1 -3.56 -10.85 -2.39
CA MET A 1 -4.93 -10.43 -2.81
C MET A 1 -5.42 -9.09 -2.24
N ILE A 2 -4.98 -8.59 -1.07
CA ILE A 2 -4.96 -7.13 -0.82
C ILE A 2 -3.52 -6.67 -0.62
N HIS A 3 -2.70 -7.47 0.06
CA HIS A 3 -1.24 -7.26 0.17
C HIS A 3 -0.51 -7.18 -1.19
N GLU A 4 -1.08 -7.68 -2.28
CA GLU A 4 -0.49 -7.52 -3.61
C GLU A 4 -0.54 -6.07 -4.08
N VAL A 5 -1.47 -5.28 -3.54
CA VAL A 5 -1.50 -3.83 -3.73
C VAL A 5 -0.27 -3.20 -3.08
N ASP A 6 0.14 -3.68 -1.89
CA ASP A 6 1.36 -3.20 -1.23
C ASP A 6 2.60 -3.51 -2.07
N GLU A 7 2.69 -4.72 -2.63
CA GLU A 7 3.79 -5.09 -3.53
C GLU A 7 3.79 -4.29 -4.84
N ALA A 8 2.62 -4.07 -5.45
CA ALA A 8 2.49 -3.24 -6.64
C ALA A 8 2.88 -1.77 -6.36
N LEU A 9 2.46 -1.22 -5.21
CA LEU A 9 2.85 0.12 -4.77
C LEU A 9 4.34 0.19 -4.46
N ARG A 10 4.92 -0.83 -3.84
CA ARG A 10 6.38 -0.92 -3.58
C ARG A 10 7.16 -0.85 -4.89
N LEU A 11 6.76 -1.63 -5.89
CA LEU A 11 7.39 -1.61 -7.22
C LEU A 11 7.27 -0.24 -7.87
N LEU A 12 6.05 0.31 -7.93
CA LEU A 12 5.79 1.63 -8.50
C LEU A 12 6.66 2.74 -7.88
N LEU A 13 6.74 2.78 -6.55
CA LEU A 13 7.48 3.80 -5.82
C LEU A 13 9.00 3.61 -5.95
N THR A 14 9.46 2.36 -6.01
CA THR A 14 10.87 2.02 -6.22
C THR A 14 11.33 2.41 -7.62
N GLU A 15 10.53 2.07 -8.65
CA GLU A 15 10.78 2.47 -10.03
C GLU A 15 10.75 3.99 -10.21
N GLY A 16 9.93 4.69 -9.41
CA GLY A 16 9.92 6.15 -9.32
C GLY A 16 11.15 6.78 -8.66
N GLY A 17 12.13 5.98 -8.19
CA GLY A 17 13.40 6.46 -7.64
C GLY A 17 13.35 6.92 -6.19
N LEU A 18 12.24 6.73 -5.48
CA LEU A 18 12.09 7.19 -4.09
C LEU A 18 13.09 6.51 -3.13
N THR A 19 13.42 5.24 -3.38
CA THR A 19 14.36 4.47 -2.55
C THR A 19 15.83 4.79 -2.84
N GLY A 20 16.14 5.45 -3.97
CA GLY A 20 17.51 5.82 -4.35
C GLY A 20 18.16 6.87 -3.45
N GLY A 21 17.36 7.61 -2.67
CA GLY A 21 17.82 8.68 -1.77
C GLY A 21 18.06 8.25 -0.31
N GLY A 22 18.08 6.94 -0.02
CA GLY A 22 18.17 6.43 1.36
C GLY A 22 16.87 6.60 2.17
N VAL A 23 15.75 6.75 1.46
CA VAL A 23 14.41 6.82 2.05
C VAL A 23 13.82 5.40 2.09
N GLU A 24 13.30 5.02 3.25
CA GLU A 24 12.65 3.72 3.45
C GLU A 24 11.15 3.77 3.13
N LEU A 25 10.60 2.67 2.62
CA LEU A 25 9.15 2.48 2.45
C LEU A 25 8.63 1.50 3.51
N ALA A 26 7.63 1.93 4.27
CA ALA A 26 6.96 1.10 5.28
C ALA A 26 5.48 0.97 4.97
N PHE A 27 4.93 -0.25 5.05
CA PHE A 27 3.53 -0.54 4.69
C PHE A 27 2.63 -0.82 5.89
N ASP A 28 3.20 -0.89 7.09
CA ASP A 28 2.45 -0.97 8.33
C ASP A 28 1.79 0.37 8.67
N ALA A 29 0.64 0.30 9.35
CA ALA A 29 -0.03 1.49 9.85
C ALA A 29 0.86 2.26 10.86
N PRO A 30 0.95 3.60 10.76
CA PRO A 30 1.83 4.38 11.61
C PRO A 30 1.22 4.55 13.00
N THR A 31 1.63 3.68 13.93
CA THR A 31 1.35 3.81 15.38
C THR A 31 2.43 4.62 16.11
N SER A 32 2.18 4.99 17.36
CA SER A 32 3.20 5.68 18.18
C SER A 32 4.48 4.86 18.35
N ASP A 33 4.35 3.55 18.57
CA ASP A 33 5.49 2.63 18.67
C ASP A 33 6.18 2.45 17.31
N TRP A 34 5.43 2.42 16.20
CA TRP A 34 6.00 2.43 14.85
C TRP A 34 6.88 3.67 14.61
N ALA A 35 6.43 4.85 15.05
CA ALA A 35 7.14 6.10 14.87
C ALA A 35 8.41 6.16 15.75
N ALA A 36 8.33 5.68 16.99
CA ALA A 36 9.44 5.65 17.94
C ALA A 36 10.62 4.78 17.46
N ARG A 37 10.37 3.80 16.58
CA ARG A 37 11.41 2.88 16.04
C ARG A 37 12.13 3.43 14.80
N ARG A 38 11.69 4.56 14.21
CA ARG A 38 12.29 5.09 12.97
C ARG A 38 13.61 5.79 13.25
N ASN A 39 14.65 5.41 12.51
CA ASN A 39 16.00 5.97 12.58
C ASN A 39 16.48 6.56 11.25
N ALA A 40 15.64 6.51 10.20
CA ALA A 40 15.92 7.02 8.86
C ALA A 40 14.66 7.68 8.27
N PRO A 41 14.79 8.58 7.27
CA PRO A 41 13.66 9.12 6.53
C PRO A 41 12.79 7.98 5.97
N THR A 42 11.52 7.94 6.37
CA THR A 42 10.61 6.84 6.01
C THR A 42 9.30 7.41 5.46
N ILE A 43 8.84 6.87 4.34
CA ILE A 43 7.49 7.10 3.82
C ILE A 43 6.59 5.95 4.30
N SER A 44 5.51 6.30 5.01
CA SER A 44 4.48 5.34 5.42
C SER A 44 3.39 5.26 4.36
N VAL A 45 3.17 4.06 3.82
CA VAL A 45 2.19 3.75 2.78
C VAL A 45 1.27 2.67 3.32
N PHE A 46 0.17 3.06 3.96
CA PHE A 46 -0.72 2.10 4.62
C PHE A 46 -2.15 2.20 4.10
N LEU A 47 -2.87 1.08 4.17
CA LEU A 47 -4.29 1.03 3.82
C LEU A 47 -5.14 1.61 4.97
N HIS A 48 -5.51 2.88 4.87
CA HIS A 48 -6.41 3.52 5.84
C HIS A 48 -7.82 2.89 5.85
N GLY A 49 -8.31 2.46 4.70
CA GLY A 49 -9.60 1.81 4.59
C GLY A 49 -9.89 1.31 3.18
N ILE A 50 -10.75 0.30 3.10
CA ILE A 50 -11.21 -0.29 1.85
C ILE A 50 -12.75 -0.30 1.83
N ARG A 51 -13.31 0.11 0.71
CA ARG A 51 -14.75 0.12 0.45
C ARG A 51 -14.98 -0.43 -0.94
N GLU A 52 -16.08 -1.15 -1.11
CA GLU A 52 -16.50 -1.62 -2.43
C GLU A 52 -17.09 -0.46 -3.24
N ASP A 53 -16.70 -0.37 -4.51
CA ASP A 53 -17.38 0.47 -5.49
C ASP A 53 -18.58 -0.29 -6.06
N VAL A 54 -19.78 -0.01 -5.52
CA VAL A 54 -21.02 -0.71 -5.91
C VAL A 54 -21.40 -0.49 -7.37
N ALA A 55 -20.92 0.57 -8.03
CA ALA A 55 -21.19 0.80 -9.44
C ALA A 55 -20.48 -0.21 -10.35
N ARG A 56 -19.37 -0.79 -9.86
CA ARG A 56 -18.60 -1.83 -10.56
C ARG A 56 -19.06 -3.24 -10.23
N ARG A 57 -20.02 -3.40 -9.32
CA ARG A 57 -20.51 -4.71 -8.91
C ARG A 57 -21.20 -5.38 -10.10
N GLN A 58 -20.65 -6.51 -10.53
CA GLN A 58 -21.25 -7.37 -11.54
C GLN A 58 -21.82 -8.60 -10.85
N THR A 59 -23.08 -8.91 -11.10
CA THR A 59 -23.69 -10.17 -10.69
C THR A 59 -23.50 -11.16 -11.83
N GLY A 60 -22.83 -12.28 -11.58
CA GLY A 60 -22.73 -13.33 -12.59
C GLY A 60 -24.11 -13.89 -12.89
N THR A 61 -24.59 -13.72 -14.12
CA THR A 61 -25.33 -14.82 -14.75
C THR A 61 -24.23 -15.65 -15.41
N ALA A 62 -23.96 -16.83 -14.84
CA ALA A 62 -23.22 -17.83 -15.59
C ALA A 62 -24.09 -18.16 -16.81
N GLU A 63 -23.73 -17.63 -17.97
CA GLU A 63 -24.25 -18.14 -19.23
C GLU A 63 -23.66 -19.54 -19.42
N GLU A 64 -24.54 -20.49 -19.73
CA GLU A 64 -24.27 -21.92 -19.94
C GLU A 64 -23.43 -22.18 -21.20
#